data_AF-A0A523FYF3-F1
#
_entry.id   AF-A0A523FYF3-F1
#
_cell.length_a   1.000
_cell.length_b   1.000
_cell.length_c   1.000
_cell.angle_alpha   90.00
_cell.angle_beta   90.00
_cell.angle_gamma   90.00
#
_symmetry.space_group_name_H-M   'P 1'
#
loop_
_entity.id
_entity.type
_entity.pdbx_description
1 polymer ?
#
loop_
_entity_poly.entity_id
_entity_poly.type
_entity_poly.pdbx_seq_one_letter_code
_entity_poly.pdbx_strand_id
1 'polypeptide(L)' 'MSKVSRAKLLNVTGRRNNEVVLPPKCIEYVVIHEMCHLVYPNHGKDFFKLQVEIMPDWERWKLKLEKTLI' A
#
# COMPACT_ATOMS: atom_id res chain seq x y z
N MET A 1 8.81 -3.83 8.54
CA MET A 1 7.49 -3.86 7.86
C MET A 1 6.85 -2.48 7.98
N SER A 2 6.53 -1.83 6.86
CA SER A 2 5.84 -0.54 6.91
C SER A 2 4.38 -0.74 7.37
N LYS A 3 3.77 0.25 8.03
CA LYS A 3 2.37 0.17 8.53
C LYS A 3 1.37 -0.18 7.41
N VAL A 4 1.70 0.12 6.15
CA VAL A 4 0.94 -0.25 4.95
C VAL A 4 0.79 -1.77 4.83
N SER A 5 1.84 -2.56 5.13
CA SER A 5 1.75 -4.02 5.12
C SER A 5 0.87 -4.59 6.23
N ARG A 6 0.50 -3.79 7.25
CA ARG A 6 -0.41 -4.19 8.32
C ARG A 6 -1.88 -3.87 7.99
N ALA A 7 -2.13 -2.92 7.08
CA ALA A 7 -3.44 -2.71 6.45
C ALA A 7 -3.79 -3.82 5.43
N LYS A 8 -2.80 -4.64 5.05
CA LYS A 8 -2.80 -5.62 3.97
C LYS A 8 -3.64 -6.89 4.22
N LEU A 9 -4.27 -7.07 5.38
CA LEU A 9 -4.96 -8.32 5.74
C LEU A 9 -6.21 -8.12 6.62
N LEU A 10 -6.89 -6.97 6.55
CA LEU A 10 -8.09 -6.73 7.37
C LEU A 10 -9.43 -6.97 6.68
N ASN A 11 -9.52 -7.77 5.61
CA ASN A 11 -10.81 -8.25 5.09
C ASN A 11 -10.74 -9.58 4.30
N VAL A 12 -10.15 -10.62 4.89
CA VAL A 12 -10.51 -12.01 4.54
C VAL A 12 -11.08 -12.77 5.75
N THR A 13 -11.04 -12.21 6.97
CA THR A 13 -11.66 -12.81 8.14
C THR A 13 -12.33 -11.76 9.03
N GLY A 14 -13.65 -11.67 8.93
CA GLY A 14 -14.59 -11.34 10.01
C GLY A 14 -14.39 -10.06 10.84
N ARG A 15 -15.35 -9.13 10.70
CA ARG A 15 -15.69 -7.97 11.56
C ARG A 15 -14.84 -6.70 11.40
N ARG A 16 -15.39 -5.71 10.69
CA ARG A 16 -16.04 -4.49 11.24
C ARG A 16 -16.57 -3.61 10.10
N ASN A 17 -17.81 -3.16 10.24
CA ASN A 17 -18.50 -2.25 9.32
C ASN A 17 -17.95 -0.83 9.41
N ASN A 18 -16.77 -0.56 8.83
CA ASN A 18 -16.26 0.80 8.64
C ASN A 18 -15.78 0.92 7.18
N GLU A 19 -16.66 1.40 6.31
CA GLU A 19 -16.30 1.73 4.93
C GLU A 19 -15.37 2.96 4.95
N VAL A 20 -14.06 2.72 4.92
CA VAL A 20 -13.07 3.78 4.75
C VAL A 20 -13.01 4.11 3.27
N VAL A 21 -13.56 5.26 2.89
CA VAL A 21 -13.42 5.76 1.51
C VAL A 21 -11.99 6.25 1.33
N LEU A 22 -11.17 5.44 0.66
CA LEU A 22 -9.81 5.82 0.31
C LEU A 22 -9.79 6.66 -0.98
N PRO A 23 -8.95 7.70 -1.05
CA PRO A 23 -8.70 8.39 -2.31
C PRO A 23 -8.23 7.42 -3.40
N PRO A 24 -8.67 7.55 -4.67
CA PRO A 24 -8.29 6.61 -5.75
C PRO A 24 -6.79 6.38 -5.87
N LYS A 25 -5.97 7.44 -5.72
CA LYS A 25 -4.51 7.34 -5.76
C LYS A 25 -3.90 6.52 -4.61
N CYS A 26 -4.56 6.48 -3.45
CA CYS A 26 -4.12 5.60 -2.36
C CYS A 26 -4.42 4.13 -2.65
N ILE A 27 -5.53 3.85 -3.36
CA ILE A 27 -5.86 2.49 -3.82
C ILE A 27 -4.84 2.02 -4.86
N GLU A 28 -4.54 2.87 -5.84
CA GLU A 28 -3.52 2.62 -6.87
C GLU A 28 -2.14 2.34 -6.24
N TYR A 29 -1.75 3.12 -5.24
CA TYR A 29 -0.55 2.87 -4.45
C TYR A 29 -0.52 1.45 -3.84
N VAL A 30 -1.61 1.01 -3.20
CA VAL A 30 -1.70 -0.34 -2.61
C VAL A 30 -1.59 -1.41 -3.70
N VAL A 31 -2.32 -1.27 -4.81
CA VAL A 31 -2.25 -2.24 -5.91
C VAL A 31 -0.83 -2.36 -6.46
N ILE A 32 -0.17 -1.24 -6.76
CA ILE A 32 1.21 -1.26 -7.27
C ILE A 32 2.16 -1.86 -6.23
N HIS A 33 1.98 -1.55 -4.95
CA HIS A 33 2.76 -2.13 -3.86
C HIS A 33 2.62 -3.66 -3.81
N GLU A 34 1.40 -4.18 -3.93
CA GLU A 34 1.13 -5.63 -4.01
C GLU A 34 1.76 -6.26 -5.25
N MET A 35 1.64 -5.61 -6.41
CA MET A 35 2.26 -6.09 -7.64
C MET A 35 3.79 -6.14 -7.53
N CYS A 36 4.41 -5.16 -6.88
CA CYS A 36 5.86 -5.19 -6.61
C CYS A 36 6.26 -6.40 -5.76
N HIS A 37 5.41 -6.86 -4.84
CA HIS A 37 5.69 -8.06 -4.05
C HIS A 37 5.67 -9.36 -4.85
N LEU A 38 4.98 -9.40 -6.00
CA LEU A 38 5.02 -10.55 -6.90
C LEU A 38 6.39 -10.72 -7.56
N VAL A 39 7.15 -9.63 -7.71
CA VAL A 39 8.50 -9.62 -8.30
C VAL A 39 9.58 -9.66 -7.23
N TYR A 40 9.44 -8.83 -6.19
CA TYR A 40 10.37 -8.70 -5.08
C TYR A 40 9.63 -8.94 -3.75
N PRO A 41 9.72 -10.15 -3.16
CA PRO A 41 8.93 -10.49 -1.97
C PRO A 41 9.18 -9.59 -0.75
N ASN A 42 10.38 -9.03 -0.65
CA ASN A 42 10.83 -8.19 0.45
C ASN A 42 11.01 -6.73 0.01
N HIS A 43 10.81 -5.78 0.94
CA HIS A 43 11.02 -4.34 0.75
C HIS A 43 12.52 -3.94 0.68
N GLY A 44 13.27 -4.54 -0.24
CA GLY A 44 14.67 -4.21 -0.51
C GLY A 44 14.85 -3.04 -1.47
N LYS A 45 16.10 -2.75 -1.86
CA LYS A 45 16.41 -1.69 -2.83
C LYS A 45 15.70 -1.89 -4.16
N ASP A 46 15.70 -3.12 -4.68
CA ASP A 46 15.09 -3.44 -5.98
C ASP A 46 13.56 -3.32 -5.95
N PHE A 47 12.93 -3.64 -4.82
CA PHE A 47 11.50 -3.39 -4.60
C PHE A 47 11.18 -1.90 -4.76
N PHE A 48 11.90 -1.04 -4.04
CA PHE A 48 11.63 0.40 -4.08
C PHE A 48 12.02 1.02 -5.42
N LYS A 49 13.04 0.49 -6.08
CA LYS A 49 13.39 0.89 -7.45
C LYS A 49 12.22 0.63 -8.40
N LEU A 50 11.65 -0.58 -8.40
CA LEU A 50 10.48 -0.93 -9.21
C LEU A 50 9.26 -0.07 -8.85
N GLN A 51 9.00 0.13 -7.56
CA GLN A 51 7.90 0.97 -7.09
C GLN A 51 8.03 2.42 -7.60
N VAL A 52 9.23 3.00 -7.57
CA VAL A 52 9.51 4.37 -8.05
C VAL A 52 9.40 4.45 -9.58
N GLU A 53 9.83 3.42 -10.30
CA GLU A 53 9.70 3.37 -11.77
C GLU A 53 8.23 3.39 -12.21
N ILE A 54 7.34 2.70 -11.48
CA ILE A 54 5.91 2.63 -11.79
C ILE A 54 5.14 3.84 -11.22
N MET A 55 5.47 4.26 -9.99
CA MET A 55 4.80 5.34 -9.27
C MET A 55 5.83 6.22 -8.53
N PRO A 56 6.42 7.22 -9.22
CA PRO A 56 7.49 8.07 -8.65
C PRO A 56 7.09 8.81 -7.38
N ASP A 57 5.81 9.10 -7.18
CA ASP A 57 5.24 9.82 -6.05
C ASP A 57 4.61 8.91 -4.98
N TRP A 58 4.93 7.60 -4.98
CA TRP A 58 4.35 6.61 -4.06
C TRP A 58 4.45 7.00 -2.57
N GLU A 59 5.54 7.68 -2.16
CA GLU A 59 5.73 8.11 -0.77
C GLU A 59 4.66 9.11 -0.31
N ARG A 60 4.20 9.99 -1.21
CA ARG A 60 3.10 10.93 -0.94
C ARG A 60 1.82 10.18 -0.64
N TRP A 61 1.51 9.16 -1.43
CA TRP A 61 0.28 8.38 -1.29
C TRP A 61 0.35 7.43 -0.10
N LYS A 62 1.51 6.87 0.20
CA LYS A 62 1.77 6.15 1.45
C LYS A 62 1.48 7.03 2.67
N LEU A 63 2.04 8.24 2.71
CA LEU A 63 1.81 9.16 3.83
C LEU A 63 0.34 9.56 3.94
N LYS A 64 -0.33 9.81 2.81
CA LYS A 64 -1.77 10.13 2.79
C LYS A 64 -2.60 8.96 3.32
N LEU A 65 -2.33 7.74 2.85
CA LEU A 65 -2.97 6.51 3.31
C LEU A 65 -2.78 6.31 4.82
N GLU A 66 -1.54 6.46 5.32
CA GLU A 66 -1.24 6.32 6.75
C GLU A 66 -2.01 7.33 7.61
N LYS A 67 -2.23 8.56 7.12
CA LYS A 67 -3.03 9.58 7.81
C LYS A 67 -4.54 9.30 7.80
N THR A 68 -5.05 8.63 6.77
CA THR A 68 -6.48 8.28 6.66
C THR A 68 -6.85 7.06 7.54
N LEU A 69 -5.86 6.26 7.94
CA LEU A 69 -6.05 5.03 8.73
C LEU A 69 -5.78 5.20 10.23
N ILE A 70 -5.46 6.41 10.69
CA ILE A 70 -5.33 6.80 12.11
C ILE A 70 -6.65 7.44 12.54
#